data_AF-A0A959IF34-F1
#
_entry.id   AF-A0A959IF34-F1
#
_cell.length_a   1.000
_cell.length_b   1.000
_cell.length_c   1.000
_cell.angle_alpha   90.00
_cell.angle_beta   90.00
_cell.angle_gamma   90.00
#
_symmetry.space_group_name_H-M   'P 1'
#
loop_
_entity.id
_entity.type
_entity.pdbx_description
1 polymer ?
#
loop_
_entity_poly.entity_id
_entity_poly.type
_entity_poly.pdbx_seq_one_letter_code
_entity_poly.pdbx_strand_id
1 'polypeptide(L)'
;MSRSNEKDWAPHRERLHEIIFEADTPAGKAFDVALLIMILLSVAVVMLESIAELNRLYHQWFLMLEWTFTILFTLEYLLRLYSIRRPWWYAASFFGVIDLLAIIPTYLSLFIAGTHYLIVIRALRLLRVFRIFKLGHFMKEGFIIIKAIQASRAKIFVFLSFITVLVLIIGSVMYLVEGGSNPGFSSIPRSIYWSIVTLTTVGFGD
;
A
#
# COMPACT_ATOMS: atom_id res chain seq x y z
N MET A 1 -8.09 29.30 39.56
CA MET A 1 -8.16 30.66 39.00
C MET A 1 -6.75 31.10 38.59
N SER A 2 -6.37 30.85 37.33
CA SER A 2 -5.32 31.53 36.54
C SER A 2 -5.31 30.88 35.14
N ARG A 3 -6.26 31.21 34.28
CA ARG A 3 -6.10 32.12 33.13
C ARG A 3 -4.86 31.86 32.25
N SER A 4 -5.20 31.62 30.98
CA SER A 4 -4.49 31.90 29.73
C SER A 4 -3.25 31.09 29.37
N ASN A 5 -3.47 30.06 28.55
CA ASN A 5 -2.63 29.78 27.39
C ASN A 5 -3.48 29.13 26.26
N GLU A 6 -4.67 29.68 26.00
CA GLU A 6 -5.25 29.63 24.66
C GLU A 6 -4.32 30.47 23.77
N LYS A 7 -3.32 29.82 23.19
CA LYS A 7 -2.46 30.43 22.17
C LYS A 7 -3.26 30.46 20.88
N ASP A 8 -3.90 31.61 20.67
CA ASP A 8 -4.68 31.99 19.49
C ASP A 8 -4.07 31.41 18.21
N TRP A 9 -4.85 30.59 17.55
CA TRP A 9 -4.57 30.09 16.21
C TRP A 9 -4.88 31.19 15.19
N ALA A 10 -4.18 31.18 14.05
CA ALA A 10 -4.71 31.86 12.88
C ALA A 10 -5.90 31.04 12.36
N PRO A 11 -7.12 31.61 12.24
CA PRO A 11 -8.35 30.86 11.97
C PRO A 11 -8.34 30.04 10.67
N HIS A 12 -7.47 30.42 9.72
CA HIS A 12 -7.28 29.67 8.47
C HIS A 12 -6.56 28.33 8.65
N ARG A 13 -5.67 28.21 9.64
CA ARG A 13 -4.90 26.97 9.89
C ARG A 13 -5.69 25.92 10.66
N GLU A 14 -6.60 26.37 11.52
CA GLU A 14 -7.50 25.49 12.28
C GLU A 14 -8.55 24.86 11.35
N ARG A 15 -9.15 25.66 10.45
CA ARG A 15 -10.01 25.12 9.37
C ARG A 15 -9.30 24.15 8.43
N LEU A 16 -8.03 24.42 8.10
CA LEU A 16 -7.21 23.49 7.30
C LEU A 16 -6.97 22.17 8.04
N HIS A 17 -6.72 22.23 9.36
CA HIS A 17 -6.55 21.04 10.18
C HIS A 17 -7.84 20.22 10.25
N GLU A 18 -8.97 20.87 10.48
CA GLU A 18 -10.28 20.24 10.50
C GLU A 18 -10.60 19.58 9.14
N ILE A 19 -10.42 20.28 8.02
CA ILE A 19 -10.70 19.73 6.68
C ILE A 19 -9.75 18.57 6.30
N ILE A 20 -8.47 18.65 6.70
CA ILE A 20 -7.44 17.67 6.28
C ILE A 20 -7.35 16.47 7.24
N PHE A 21 -7.68 16.64 8.52
CA PHE A 21 -7.54 15.60 9.55
C PHE A 21 -8.87 15.15 10.20
N GLU A 22 -9.91 15.97 10.17
CA GLU A 22 -11.22 15.70 10.79
C GLU A 22 -12.33 15.53 9.72
N ALA A 23 -12.62 14.29 9.38
CA ALA A 23 -13.59 13.92 8.34
C ALA A 23 -15.08 14.15 8.74
N ASP A 24 -15.35 14.81 9.86
CA ASP A 24 -16.72 15.09 10.31
C ASP A 24 -17.39 16.22 9.50
N THR A 25 -16.61 17.02 8.79
CA THR A 25 -17.12 18.06 7.88
C THR A 25 -17.39 17.53 6.46
N PRO A 26 -18.40 18.05 5.74
CA PRO A 26 -18.67 17.66 4.35
C PRO A 26 -17.48 17.97 3.41
N ALA A 27 -16.70 19.01 3.73
CA ALA A 27 -15.48 19.34 3.01
C ALA A 27 -14.36 18.30 3.23
N GLY A 28 -14.18 17.81 4.46
CA GLY A 28 -13.23 16.74 4.77
C GLY A 28 -13.58 15.44 4.05
N LYS A 29 -14.87 15.04 4.04
CA LYS A 29 -15.33 13.87 3.29
C LYS A 29 -15.10 14.01 1.79
N ALA A 30 -15.38 15.18 1.21
CA ALA A 30 -15.14 15.43 -0.21
C ALA A 30 -13.65 15.36 -0.56
N PHE A 31 -12.79 15.89 0.31
CA PHE A 31 -11.34 15.80 0.16
C PHE A 31 -10.85 14.35 0.20
N ASP A 32 -11.31 13.57 1.18
CA ASP A 32 -10.99 12.15 1.30
C ASP A 32 -11.47 11.39 0.04
N VAL A 33 -12.72 11.54 -0.39
CA VAL A 33 -13.23 10.87 -1.60
C VAL A 33 -12.44 11.26 -2.85
N ALA A 34 -12.08 12.55 -3.00
CA ALA A 34 -11.24 12.99 -4.12
C ALA A 34 -9.86 12.33 -4.07
N LEU A 35 -9.24 12.25 -2.88
CA LEU A 35 -7.96 11.59 -2.69
C LEU A 35 -8.04 10.08 -3.01
N LEU A 36 -9.12 9.41 -2.62
CA LEU A 36 -9.36 8.00 -2.94
C LEU A 36 -9.41 7.79 -4.44
N ILE A 37 -10.21 8.59 -5.14
CA ILE A 37 -10.34 8.54 -6.60
C ILE A 37 -8.98 8.78 -7.26
N MET A 38 -8.22 9.79 -6.80
CA MET A 38 -6.87 10.06 -7.31
C MET A 38 -5.93 8.86 -7.11
N ILE A 39 -5.93 8.23 -5.94
CA ILE A 39 -5.11 7.03 -5.68
C ILE A 39 -5.50 5.91 -6.64
N LEU A 40 -6.79 5.58 -6.74
CA LEU A 40 -7.28 4.50 -7.60
C LEU A 40 -6.98 4.76 -9.08
N LEU A 41 -7.23 5.96 -9.59
CA LEU A 41 -6.89 6.34 -10.97
C LEU A 41 -5.38 6.24 -11.22
N SER A 42 -4.57 6.66 -10.26
CA SER A 42 -3.12 6.62 -10.43
C SER A 42 -2.57 5.18 -10.40
N VAL A 43 -3.17 4.27 -9.62
CA VAL A 43 -2.85 2.83 -9.66
C VAL A 43 -3.34 2.23 -10.98
N ALA A 44 -4.52 2.61 -11.46
CA ALA A 44 -5.03 2.18 -12.76
C ALA A 44 -4.09 2.58 -13.90
N VAL A 45 -3.53 3.80 -13.88
CA VAL A 45 -2.52 4.23 -14.84
C VAL A 45 -1.27 3.33 -14.79
N VAL A 46 -0.78 2.97 -13.60
CA VAL A 46 0.36 2.02 -13.48
C VAL A 46 0.00 0.64 -14.03
N MET A 47 -1.21 0.15 -13.79
CA MET A 47 -1.68 -1.11 -14.35
C MET A 47 -1.77 -1.06 -15.88
N LEU A 48 -2.29 0.02 -16.45
CA LEU A 48 -2.37 0.21 -17.91
C LEU A 48 -0.98 0.36 -18.54
N GLU A 49 -0.06 1.08 -17.90
CA GLU A 49 1.35 1.21 -18.34
C GLU A 49 2.08 -0.14 -18.32
N SER A 50 1.66 -1.10 -17.48
CA SER A 50 2.25 -2.44 -17.46
C SER A 50 1.94 -3.26 -18.72
N ILE A 51 0.89 -2.90 -19.46
CA ILE A 51 0.52 -3.55 -20.72
C ILE A 51 1.45 -3.05 -21.82
N ALA A 52 2.32 -3.94 -22.33
CA ALA A 52 3.39 -3.57 -23.26
C ALA A 52 2.91 -2.89 -24.54
N GLU A 53 1.73 -3.25 -25.05
CA GLU A 53 1.13 -2.65 -26.25
C GLU A 53 0.67 -1.22 -25.98
N LEU A 54 -0.07 -1.00 -24.89
CA LEU A 54 -0.53 0.33 -24.49
C LEU A 54 0.64 1.26 -24.17
N ASN A 55 1.67 0.75 -23.48
CA ASN A 55 2.84 1.55 -23.14
C ASN A 55 3.60 2.01 -24.39
N ARG A 56 3.70 1.17 -25.43
CA ARG A 56 4.34 1.59 -26.70
C ARG A 56 3.59 2.72 -27.39
N LEU A 57 2.25 2.71 -27.34
CA LEU A 57 1.40 3.70 -28.02
C LEU A 57 1.22 4.99 -27.22
N TYR A 58 1.09 4.89 -25.90
CA TYR A 58 0.69 5.99 -25.01
C TYR A 58 1.76 6.37 -23.98
N HIS A 59 3.02 5.98 -24.20
CA HIS A 59 4.11 6.21 -23.24
C HIS A 59 4.16 7.64 -22.69
N GLN A 60 4.08 8.64 -23.58
CA GLN A 60 4.13 10.06 -23.20
C GLN A 60 2.93 10.47 -22.34
N TRP A 61 1.74 9.96 -22.64
CA TRP A 61 0.54 10.22 -21.85
C TRP A 61 0.65 9.62 -20.44
N PHE A 62 1.17 8.39 -20.32
CA PHE A 62 1.42 7.78 -19.01
C PHE A 62 2.44 8.56 -18.19
N LEU A 63 3.52 9.04 -18.82
CA LEU A 63 4.50 9.92 -18.15
C LEU A 63 3.85 11.24 -17.69
N MET A 64 3.04 11.88 -18.52
CA MET A 64 2.33 13.11 -18.14
C MET A 64 1.40 12.88 -16.95
N LEU A 65 0.55 11.85 -17.02
CA LEU A 65 -0.38 11.49 -15.94
C LEU A 65 0.36 11.14 -14.65
N GLU A 66 1.46 10.39 -14.73
CA GLU A 66 2.29 10.09 -13.58
C GLU A 66 2.78 11.37 -12.90
N TRP A 67 3.38 12.29 -13.66
CA TRP A 67 3.85 13.57 -13.13
C TRP A 67 2.71 14.37 -12.53
N THR A 68 1.54 14.40 -13.18
CA THR A 68 0.34 15.04 -12.63
C THR A 68 -0.03 14.45 -11.26
N PHE A 69 -0.15 13.12 -11.14
CA PHE A 69 -0.48 12.48 -9.86
C PHE A 69 0.60 12.71 -8.80
N THR A 70 1.88 12.60 -9.16
CA THR A 70 2.98 12.83 -8.22
C THR A 70 2.99 14.26 -7.70
N ILE A 71 2.74 15.25 -8.55
CA ILE A 71 2.62 16.66 -8.13
C ILE A 71 1.40 16.83 -7.22
N LEU A 72 0.25 16.29 -7.58
CA LEU A 72 -0.96 16.37 -6.75
C LEU A 72 -0.76 15.73 -5.36
N PHE A 73 -0.14 14.55 -5.28
CA PHE A 73 0.19 13.91 -4.01
C PHE A 73 1.26 14.64 -3.21
N THR A 74 2.18 15.32 -3.90
CA THR A 74 3.19 16.16 -3.23
C THR A 74 2.54 17.41 -2.64
N LEU A 75 1.65 18.06 -3.38
CA LEU A 75 0.87 19.20 -2.87
C LEU A 75 0.03 18.77 -1.66
N GLU A 76 -0.65 17.64 -1.75
CA GLU A 76 -1.41 17.09 -0.62
C GLU A 76 -0.53 16.80 0.60
N TYR A 77 0.65 16.19 0.41
CA TYR A 77 1.59 15.94 1.50
C TYR A 77 2.09 17.24 2.15
N LEU A 78 2.40 18.26 1.33
CA LEU A 78 2.80 19.58 1.81
C LEU A 78 1.66 20.30 2.56
N LEU A 79 0.42 20.18 2.08
CA LEU A 79 -0.75 20.72 2.77
C LEU A 79 -0.92 20.06 4.16
N ARG A 80 -0.78 18.74 4.24
CA ARG A 80 -0.79 18.00 5.52
C ARG A 80 0.33 18.46 6.46
N LEU A 81 1.53 18.63 5.93
CA LEU A 81 2.70 19.08 6.67
C LEU A 81 2.52 20.51 7.21
N TYR A 82 1.99 21.42 6.39
CA TYR A 82 1.69 22.80 6.74
C TYR A 82 0.56 22.91 7.78
N SER A 83 -0.41 22.00 7.72
CA SER A 83 -1.55 21.97 8.63
C SER A 83 -1.19 21.52 10.06
N ILE A 84 -0.01 20.94 10.28
CA ILE A 84 0.42 20.43 11.59
C ILE A 84 1.49 21.34 12.22
N ARG A 85 1.34 21.65 13.51
CA ARG A 85 2.28 22.52 14.26
C ARG A 85 3.73 22.02 14.26
N ARG A 86 3.93 20.71 14.23
CA ARG A 86 5.25 20.07 14.24
C ARG A 86 5.41 19.16 13.02
N PRO A 87 5.78 19.71 11.86
CA PRO A 87 5.79 18.98 10.58
C PRO A 87 6.68 17.72 10.63
N TRP A 88 7.82 17.81 11.32
CA TRP A 88 8.75 16.68 11.47
C TRP A 88 8.13 15.45 12.14
N TRP A 89 7.22 15.65 13.10
CA TRP A 89 6.55 14.55 13.79
C TRP A 89 5.55 13.84 12.88
N TYR A 90 4.90 14.59 11.98
CA TYR A 90 4.05 13.99 10.96
C TYR A 90 4.88 13.23 9.93
N ALA A 91 5.97 13.82 9.43
CA ALA A 91 6.85 13.16 8.46
C ALA A 91 7.41 11.83 8.96
N ALA A 92 7.71 11.72 10.26
CA ALA A 92 8.15 10.48 10.91
C ALA A 92 7.01 9.53 11.34
N SER A 93 5.75 9.93 11.20
CA SER A 93 4.60 9.08 11.53
C SER A 93 4.37 8.02 10.45
N PHE A 94 3.71 6.91 10.81
CA PHE A 94 3.37 5.84 9.87
C PHE A 94 2.68 6.35 8.60
N PHE A 95 1.71 7.25 8.79
CA PHE A 95 0.95 7.87 7.71
C PHE A 95 1.80 8.85 6.86
N GLY A 96 2.65 9.66 7.49
CA GLY A 96 3.56 10.55 6.77
C GLY A 96 4.64 9.81 5.98
N VAL A 97 5.11 8.68 6.48
CA VAL A 97 6.03 7.79 5.74
C VAL A 97 5.34 7.18 4.53
N ILE A 98 4.09 6.72 4.66
CA ILE A 98 3.30 6.22 3.52
C ILE A 98 3.15 7.29 2.44
N ASP A 99 2.80 8.51 2.84
CA ASP A 99 2.63 9.61 1.88
C ASP A 99 3.94 9.95 1.16
N LEU A 100 5.06 9.91 1.89
CA LEU A 100 6.38 10.14 1.33
C LEU A 100 6.80 9.01 0.36
N LEU A 101 6.58 7.75 0.74
CA LEU A 101 6.85 6.58 -0.11
C LEU A 101 6.03 6.59 -1.41
N ALA A 102 4.86 7.22 -1.41
CA ALA A 102 4.03 7.34 -2.61
C ALA A 102 4.60 8.32 -3.66
N ILE A 103 5.39 9.30 -3.25
CA ILE A 103 5.95 10.35 -4.14
C ILE A 103 7.43 10.16 -4.46
N ILE A 104 8.22 9.58 -3.54
CA ILE A 104 9.67 9.41 -3.68
C ILE A 104 10.09 8.70 -4.97
N PRO A 105 9.47 7.57 -5.39
CA PRO A 105 10.01 6.79 -6.51
C PRO A 105 10.11 7.58 -7.82
N THR A 106 9.12 8.45 -8.09
CA THR A 106 9.11 9.30 -9.28
C THR A 106 10.22 10.36 -9.21
N TYR A 107 10.39 11.05 -8.07
CA TYR A 107 11.47 12.04 -7.91
C TYR A 107 12.86 11.40 -7.97
N LEU A 108 13.03 10.24 -7.32
CA LEU A 108 14.30 9.53 -7.32
C LEU A 108 14.73 9.10 -8.73
N SER A 109 13.77 8.79 -9.61
CA SER A 109 14.05 8.46 -11.00
C SER A 109 14.73 9.60 -11.80
N LEU A 110 14.55 10.86 -11.39
CA LEU A 110 15.24 12.01 -12.00
C LEU A 110 16.72 12.09 -11.61
N PHE A 111 17.05 11.76 -10.35
CA PHE A 111 18.40 11.89 -9.82
C PHE A 111 19.32 10.75 -10.27
N ILE A 112 18.77 9.57 -10.56
CA ILE A 112 19.54 8.36 -10.95
C ILE A 112 19.64 8.23 -12.49
N ALA A 113 19.46 9.32 -13.25
CA ALA A 113 19.52 9.29 -14.70
C ALA A 113 20.97 9.05 -15.21
N GLY A 114 21.29 7.80 -15.55
CA GLY A 114 22.55 7.38 -16.18
C GLY A 114 22.41 5.99 -16.84
N THR A 115 23.16 5.73 -17.91
CA THR A 115 23.03 4.50 -18.74
C THR A 115 23.24 3.20 -17.95
N HIS A 116 24.04 3.22 -16.89
CA HIS A 116 24.27 2.06 -16.02
C HIS A 116 23.13 1.75 -15.03
N TYR A 117 22.15 2.65 -14.87
CA TYR A 117 21.10 2.51 -13.86
C TYR A 117 19.71 2.25 -14.44
N LEU A 118 19.60 1.88 -15.72
CA LEU A 118 18.31 1.62 -16.37
C LEU A 118 17.46 0.55 -15.66
N ILE A 119 18.09 -0.49 -15.10
CA ILE A 119 17.38 -1.51 -14.30
C ILE A 119 16.83 -0.92 -13.00
N VAL A 120 17.62 -0.08 -12.33
CA VAL A 120 17.21 0.59 -11.09
C VAL A 120 16.05 1.55 -11.36
N ILE A 121 16.13 2.35 -12.43
CA ILE A 121 15.04 3.24 -12.84
C ILE A 121 13.76 2.46 -13.13
N ARG A 122 13.85 1.31 -13.82
CA ARG A 122 12.67 0.44 -14.06
C ARG A 122 12.09 -0.11 -12.75
N ALA A 123 12.94 -0.56 -11.83
CA ALA A 123 12.48 -1.03 -10.52
C ALA A 123 11.76 0.08 -9.74
N LEU A 124 12.31 1.30 -9.72
CA LEU A 124 11.68 2.46 -9.06
C LEU A 124 10.31 2.80 -9.65
N ARG A 125 10.15 2.66 -10.96
CA ARG A 125 8.84 2.83 -11.61
C ARG A 125 7.80 1.82 -11.12
N LEU A 126 8.20 0.58 -10.84
CA LEU A 126 7.28 -0.40 -10.26
C LEU A 126 6.92 -0.05 -8.81
N LEU A 127 7.86 0.49 -8.03
CA LEU A 127 7.60 0.89 -6.64
C LEU A 127 6.52 1.97 -6.51
N ARG A 128 6.20 2.69 -7.60
CA ARG A 128 5.08 3.65 -7.62
C ARG A 128 3.74 2.99 -7.26
N VAL A 129 3.61 1.66 -7.44
CA VAL A 129 2.43 0.90 -6.97
C VAL A 129 2.18 1.08 -5.47
N PHE A 130 3.23 1.34 -4.68
CA PHE A 130 3.14 1.59 -3.24
C PHE A 130 2.31 2.82 -2.88
N ARG A 131 2.00 3.72 -3.82
CA ARG A 131 0.99 4.76 -3.61
C ARG A 131 -0.37 4.21 -3.19
N ILE A 132 -0.65 2.93 -3.50
CA ILE A 132 -1.83 2.21 -3.01
C ILE A 132 -1.88 2.17 -1.48
N PHE A 133 -0.74 2.22 -0.79
CA PHE A 133 -0.71 2.26 0.67
C PHE A 133 -1.30 3.55 1.25
N LYS A 134 -1.41 4.63 0.46
CA LYS A 134 -2.16 5.84 0.89
C LYS A 134 -3.63 5.52 1.18
N LEU A 135 -4.19 4.42 0.64
CA LEU A 135 -5.50 3.90 1.03
C LEU A 135 -5.61 3.63 2.54
N GLY A 136 -4.49 3.39 3.22
CA GLY A 136 -4.44 3.26 4.68
C GLY A 136 -5.01 4.47 5.43
N HIS A 137 -4.99 5.68 4.85
CA HIS A 137 -5.61 6.86 5.47
C HIS A 137 -7.13 6.72 5.63
N PHE A 138 -7.79 6.02 4.71
CA PHE A 138 -9.23 5.71 4.76
C PHE A 138 -9.55 4.64 5.81
N MET A 139 -8.54 3.87 6.22
CA MET A 139 -8.68 2.84 7.25
C MET A 139 -8.75 3.45 8.67
N LYS A 140 -8.92 4.76 8.84
CA LYS A 140 -9.30 5.37 10.14
C LYS A 140 -10.58 4.72 10.71
N GLU A 141 -11.55 4.35 9.87
CA GLU A 141 -12.70 3.50 10.28
C GLU A 141 -12.34 2.01 10.42
N GLY A 142 -11.27 1.57 9.75
CA GLY A 142 -10.66 0.24 9.86
C GLY A 142 -10.03 -0.05 11.24
N PHE A 143 -10.00 0.91 12.17
CA PHE A 143 -9.58 0.68 13.55
C PHE A 143 -10.44 -0.42 14.23
N ILE A 144 -11.71 -0.56 13.83
CA ILE A 144 -12.58 -1.65 14.28
C ILE A 144 -12.04 -3.01 13.81
N ILE A 145 -11.60 -3.11 12.56
CA ILE A 145 -11.03 -4.35 12.00
C ILE A 145 -9.71 -4.67 12.71
N ILE A 146 -8.83 -3.68 12.89
CA ILE A 146 -7.55 -3.86 13.60
C ILE A 146 -7.81 -4.32 15.04
N LYS A 147 -8.77 -3.70 15.73
CA LYS A 147 -9.16 -4.09 17.09
C LYS A 147 -9.75 -5.50 17.13
N ALA A 148 -10.56 -5.88 16.15
CA ALA A 148 -11.10 -7.24 16.03
C ALA A 148 -10.00 -8.29 15.79
N ILE A 149 -9.02 -7.98 14.93
CA ILE A 149 -7.84 -8.82 14.69
C ILE A 149 -7.01 -8.95 15.97
N GLN A 150 -6.73 -7.84 16.66
CA GLN A 150 -5.98 -7.85 17.92
C GLN A 150 -6.70 -8.67 19.01
N ALA A 151 -8.02 -8.52 19.11
CA ALA A 151 -8.83 -9.32 20.03
C ALA A 151 -8.82 -10.81 19.66
N SER A 152 -8.70 -11.14 18.38
CA SER A 152 -8.71 -12.53 17.87
C SER A 152 -7.31 -13.12 17.67
N ARG A 153 -6.23 -12.38 17.98
CA ARG A 153 -4.84 -12.73 17.63
C ARG A 153 -4.43 -14.12 18.08
N ALA A 154 -4.81 -14.52 19.29
CA ALA A 154 -4.47 -15.83 19.84
C ALA A 154 -5.18 -16.96 19.08
N LYS A 155 -6.47 -16.77 18.74
CA LYS A 155 -7.24 -17.74 17.96
C LYS A 155 -6.69 -17.88 16.54
N ILE A 156 -6.38 -16.74 15.90
CA ILE A 156 -5.76 -16.70 14.57
C ILE A 156 -4.40 -17.42 14.60
N PHE A 157 -3.57 -17.15 15.61
CA PHE A 157 -2.26 -17.78 15.74
C PHE A 157 -2.36 -19.31 15.91
N VAL A 158 -3.26 -19.79 16.78
CA VAL A 158 -3.49 -21.23 16.95
C VAL A 158 -3.99 -21.86 15.65
N PHE A 159 -4.93 -21.22 14.96
CA PHE A 159 -5.48 -21.70 13.69
C PHE A 159 -4.40 -21.77 12.58
N LEU A 160 -3.60 -20.71 12.40
CA LEU A 160 -2.53 -20.70 11.40
C LEU A 160 -1.42 -21.70 11.74
N SER A 161 -1.09 -21.88 13.03
CA SER A 161 -0.12 -22.90 13.47
C SER A 161 -0.63 -24.31 13.15
N PHE A 162 -1.91 -24.57 13.42
CA PHE A 162 -2.55 -25.84 13.07
C PHE A 162 -2.53 -26.10 11.55
N ILE A 163 -2.93 -25.11 10.73
CA ILE A 163 -2.87 -25.22 9.27
C ILE A 163 -1.45 -25.52 8.82
N THR A 164 -0.45 -24.82 9.36
CA THR A 164 0.96 -25.00 8.99
C THR A 164 1.43 -26.43 9.26
N VAL A 165 1.15 -26.96 10.46
CA VAL A 165 1.48 -28.35 10.81
C VAL A 165 0.74 -29.33 9.89
N LEU A 166 -0.54 -29.08 9.61
CA LEU A 166 -1.35 -29.94 8.76
C LEU A 166 -0.80 -30.02 7.33
N VAL A 167 -0.49 -28.87 6.70
CA VAL A 167 0.06 -28.86 5.33
C VAL A 167 1.48 -29.43 5.27
N LEU A 168 2.27 -29.31 6.34
CA LEU A 168 3.57 -29.97 6.46
C LEU A 168 3.43 -31.49 6.47
N ILE A 169 2.49 -32.03 7.25
CA ILE A 169 2.22 -33.47 7.33
C ILE A 169 1.70 -33.99 5.99
N ILE A 170 0.62 -33.39 5.46
CA ILE A 170 -0.01 -33.83 4.20
C ILE A 170 1.00 -33.71 3.04
N GLY A 171 1.71 -32.59 2.94
CA GLY A 171 2.73 -32.40 1.90
C GLY A 171 3.86 -33.43 1.98
N SER A 172 4.33 -33.75 3.19
CA SER A 172 5.36 -34.78 3.37
C SER A 172 4.86 -36.18 3.02
N VAL A 173 3.61 -36.51 3.36
CA VAL A 173 2.97 -37.78 2.97
C VAL A 173 2.84 -37.86 1.45
N MET A 174 2.37 -36.81 0.79
CA MET A 174 2.24 -36.78 -0.67
C MET A 174 3.60 -36.91 -1.37
N TYR A 175 4.63 -36.25 -0.86
CA TYR A 175 6.00 -36.45 -1.35
C TYR A 175 6.44 -37.92 -1.23
N LEU A 176 6.14 -38.57 -0.11
CA LEU A 176 6.53 -39.97 0.11
C LEU A 176 5.80 -40.92 -0.83
N VAL A 177 4.51 -40.67 -1.11
CA VAL A 177 3.67 -41.52 -1.97
C VAL A 177 3.98 -41.29 -3.44
N GLU A 178 4.08 -40.03 -3.86
CA GLU A 178 4.09 -39.65 -5.28
C GLU A 178 5.46 -39.15 -5.78
N GLY A 179 6.40 -38.83 -4.90
CA GLY A 179 7.63 -38.11 -5.27
C GLY A 179 8.59 -38.86 -6.19
N GLY A 180 8.48 -40.19 -6.29
CA GLY A 180 9.24 -41.02 -7.23
C GLY A 180 8.62 -41.14 -8.63
N SER A 181 7.31 -40.91 -8.74
CA SER A 181 6.52 -41.19 -9.96
C SER A 181 5.96 -39.93 -10.61
N ASN A 182 5.71 -38.88 -9.83
CA ASN A 182 5.05 -37.67 -10.26
C ASN A 182 5.96 -36.44 -10.08
N PRO A 183 6.35 -35.75 -11.18
CA PRO A 183 7.16 -34.54 -11.11
C PRO A 183 6.53 -33.41 -10.29
N GLY A 184 5.20 -33.38 -10.14
CA GLY A 184 4.47 -32.41 -9.32
C GLY A 184 4.80 -32.52 -7.82
N PHE A 185 5.25 -33.70 -7.37
CA PHE A 185 5.62 -33.97 -5.98
C PHE A 185 7.13 -34.21 -5.83
N SER A 186 7.96 -33.57 -6.67
CA SER A 186 9.42 -33.78 -6.70
C SER A 186 10.18 -33.35 -5.42
N SER A 187 9.54 -32.58 -4.53
CA SER A 187 10.15 -32.15 -3.26
C SER A 187 9.07 -31.83 -2.23
N ILE A 188 9.40 -31.98 -0.93
CA ILE A 188 8.48 -31.68 0.17
C ILE A 188 7.89 -30.25 0.07
N PRO A 189 8.67 -29.17 -0.18
CA PRO A 189 8.11 -27.83 -0.35
C PRO A 189 7.08 -27.72 -1.48
N ARG A 190 7.28 -28.46 -2.58
CA ARG A 190 6.34 -28.47 -3.70
C ARG A 190 5.04 -29.19 -3.35
N SER A 191 5.13 -30.31 -2.63
CA SER A 191 3.97 -31.03 -2.10
C SER A 191 3.20 -30.22 -1.03
N ILE A 192 3.90 -29.38 -0.26
CA ILE A 192 3.27 -28.43 0.67
C ILE A 192 2.50 -27.35 -0.08
N TYR A 193 3.04 -26.80 -1.18
CA TYR A 193 2.31 -25.86 -2.04
C TYR A 193 1.00 -26.47 -2.52
N TRP A 194 1.05 -27.69 -3.06
CA TRP A 194 -0.15 -28.43 -3.46
C TRP A 194 -1.15 -28.61 -2.30
N SER A 195 -0.65 -28.93 -1.10
CA SER A 195 -1.48 -29.10 0.09
C SER A 195 -2.19 -27.80 0.49
N ILE A 196 -1.51 -26.65 0.38
CA ILE A 196 -2.10 -25.33 0.65
C ILE A 196 -3.19 -25.02 -0.39
N VAL A 197 -2.90 -25.18 -1.68
CA VAL A 197 -3.86 -24.91 -2.78
C VAL A 197 -5.11 -25.79 -2.65
N THR A 198 -4.93 -27.04 -2.25
CA THR A 198 -6.04 -28.00 -2.05
C THR A 198 -6.84 -27.67 -0.80
N LEU A 199 -6.17 -27.43 0.34
CA LEU A 199 -6.83 -27.11 1.62
C LEU A 199 -7.61 -25.79 1.55
N THR A 200 -7.08 -24.81 0.82
CA THR A 200 -7.74 -23.52 0.58
C THR A 200 -8.81 -23.58 -0.51
N THR A 201 -9.07 -24.76 -1.07
CA THR A 201 -10.07 -25.01 -2.13
C THR A 201 -9.84 -24.21 -3.41
N VAL A 202 -8.61 -23.76 -3.64
CA VAL A 202 -8.23 -23.05 -4.87
C VAL A 202 -8.11 -24.02 -6.04
N GLY A 203 -7.41 -25.14 -5.83
CA GLY A 203 -7.41 -26.29 -6.75
C GLY A 203 -6.92 -25.98 -8.18
N PHE A 204 -5.74 -25.38 -8.33
CA PHE A 204 -5.18 -25.04 -9.66
C PHE A 204 -4.99 -26.24 -10.60
N GLY A 205 -4.68 -27.43 -10.05
CA GLY A 205 -4.53 -28.67 -10.82
C GLY A 205 -3.19 -28.82 -11.55
N ASP A 206 -2.18 -28.06 -11.14
CA ASP A 206 -0.80 -28.03 -11.65
C ASP A 206 0.19 -28.97 -10.92
#